data_AF-A0A1Y3WDQ5-F1
#
_entry.id   AF-A0A1Y3WDQ5-F1
#
_cell.length_a   1.000
_cell.length_b   1.000
_cell.length_c   1.000
_cell.angle_alpha   90.00
_cell.angle_beta   90.00
_cell.angle_gamma   90.00
#
_symmetry.space_group_name_H-M   'P 1'
#
loop_
_entity.id
_entity.type
_entity.pdbx_description
1 polymer ?
#
loop_
_entity_poly.entity_id
_entity_poly.type
_entity_poly.pdbx_seq_one_letter_code
_entity_poly.pdbx_strand_id
1 'polypeptide(L)' 'MRSEKEMLSLIEEIALEDENIRAAYLEGSRVNPNVTKDLFQDYDVVYIVEITRPYRENKEWIM' A
#
# COMPACT_ATOMS: atom_id res chain seq x y z
N MET A 1 -7.77 12.46 -9.92
CA MET A 1 -6.84 11.32 -9.88
C MET A 1 -5.60 11.76 -9.15
N ARG A 2 -5.11 10.95 -8.20
CA ARG A 2 -3.81 11.18 -7.55
C ARG A 2 -2.69 10.83 -8.54
N SER A 3 -1.59 11.57 -8.49
CA SER A 3 -0.33 11.26 -9.14
C SER A 3 0.38 10.09 -8.44
N GLU A 4 1.40 9.52 -9.09
CA GLU A 4 2.22 8.46 -8.48
C GLU A 4 2.87 8.93 -7.17
N LYS A 5 3.34 10.18 -7.13
CA LYS A 5 3.89 10.76 -5.90
C LYS A 5 2.84 10.83 -4.79
N GLU A 6 1.64 11.33 -5.09
CA GLU A 6 0.55 11.42 -4.11
C GLU A 6 0.10 10.02 -3.63
N MET A 7 0.10 9.02 -4.51
CA MET A 7 -0.20 7.64 -4.12
C MET A 7 0.88 7.03 -3.22
N LEU A 8 2.16 7.23 -3.55
CA LEU A 8 3.27 6.73 -2.72
C LEU A 8 3.31 7.42 -1.35
N SER A 9 3.09 8.73 -1.29
CA SER A 9 3.01 9.46 -0.02
C SER A 9 1.84 8.97 0.84
N LEU A 10 0.67 8.71 0.25
CA LEU A 10 -0.46 8.14 0.98
C LEU A 10 -0.14 6.77 1.59
N ILE A 11 0.52 5.89 0.82
CA ILE A 11 0.92 4.55 1.30
C ILE A 11 1.94 4.66 2.43
N GLU A 12 2.89 5.57 2.32
CA GLU A 12 3.90 5.84 3.34
C GLU A 12 3.27 6.42 4.61
N GLU A 13 2.36 7.39 4.48
CA GLU A 13 1.64 8.01 5.60
C GLU A 13 0.84 6.97 6.39
N ILE A 14 0.06 6.11 5.71
CA ILE A 14 -0.68 5.02 6.37
C ILE A 14 0.27 4.11 7.17
N ALA A 15 1.42 3.75 6.59
CA ALA A 15 2.40 2.89 7.26
C ALA A 15 3.05 3.54 8.49
N LEU A 16 3.21 4.86 8.50
CA LEU A 16 3.86 5.61 9.57
C LEU A 16 2.89 6.01 10.69
N GLU A 17 1.62 6.23 10.38
CA GLU A 17 0.60 6.65 11.34
C GLU A 17 0.07 5.50 12.20
N ASP A 18 0.02 4.28 11.67
CA ASP A 18 -0.48 3.11 12.38
C ASP A 18 0.66 2.34 13.07
N GLU A 19 0.72 2.43 14.40
CA GLU A 19 1.73 1.76 15.23
C GLU A 19 1.75 0.22 15.14
N ASN A 20 0.65 -0.38 14.67
CA ASN A 20 0.55 -1.83 14.48
C ASN A 20 1.17 -2.27 13.15
N ILE A 21 1.41 -1.36 12.21
CA ILE A 21 2.18 -1.62 10.99
C ILE A 21 3.69 -1.62 11.32
N ARG A 22 4.37 -2.69 10.89
CA ARG A 22 5.81 -2.93 11.11
C ARG A 22 6.64 -2.69 9.86
N ALA A 23 6.04 -2.87 8.70
CA ALA A 23 6.65 -2.58 7.41
C ALA A 23 5.56 -2.44 6.34
N ALA A 24 5.88 -1.69 5.28
CA ALA A 24 5.10 -1.66 4.06
C ALA A 24 6.02 -1.95 2.87
N TYR A 25 5.52 -2.67 1.88
CA TYR A 25 6.26 -2.89 0.64
C TYR A 25 5.31 -3.02 -0.54
N LEU A 26 5.83 -2.70 -1.73
CA LEU A 26 5.12 -2.82 -2.99
C LEU A 26 5.45 -4.15 -3.64
N GLU A 27 4.42 -4.82 -4.16
CA GLU A 27 4.53 -6.00 -5.00
C GLU A 27 4.07 -5.70 -6.44
N GLY A 28 3.99 -6.76 -7.24
CA GLY A 28 3.29 -6.72 -8.52
C GLY A 28 4.01 -6.02 -9.65
N SER A 29 3.22 -5.59 -10.63
CA SER A 29 3.72 -5.18 -11.95
C SER A 29 4.56 -3.89 -11.90
N ARG A 30 4.27 -2.99 -10.94
CA ARG A 30 4.93 -1.68 -10.81
C ARG A 30 6.38 -1.77 -10.33
N VAL A 31 6.73 -2.84 -9.61
CA VAL A 31 8.11 -3.12 -9.14
C VAL A 31 8.83 -4.17 -9.99
N ASN A 32 8.17 -4.78 -10.97
CA ASN A 32 8.77 -5.78 -11.84
C ASN A 32 9.52 -5.11 -13.01
N PRO A 33 10.86 -5.20 -13.09
CA PRO A 33 11.63 -4.56 -14.15
C PRO A 33 11.40 -5.16 -15.54
N ASN A 34 10.75 -6.33 -15.63
CA ASN A 34 10.45 -7.01 -16.89
C ASN A 34 9.07 -6.64 -17.48
N VAL A 35 8.29 -5.80 -16.79
CA VAL A 35 6.97 -5.37 -17.24
C VAL A 35 7.06 -3.94 -17.74
N THR A 36 6.52 -3.69 -18.94
CA THR A 36 6.40 -2.35 -19.49
C THR A 36 5.44 -1.53 -18.64
N LYS A 37 5.88 -0.35 -18.19
CA LYS A 37 5.02 0.55 -17.43
C LYS A 37 3.88 1.08 -18.28
N ASP A 38 2.67 1.10 -17.73
CA ASP A 38 1.49 1.64 -18.38
C ASP A 38 0.55 2.34 -17.39
N LEU A 39 -0.47 3.01 -17.92
CA LEU A 39 -1.43 3.81 -17.13
C LEU A 39 -2.41 2.94 -16.33
N PHE A 40 -2.55 1.66 -16.66
CA PHE A 40 -3.46 0.71 -16.03
C PHE A 40 -2.80 -0.10 -14.91
N GLN A 41 -1.49 0.06 -14.68
CA GLN A 41 -0.82 -0.55 -13.54
C GLN A 41 -1.37 -0.02 -12.21
N ASP A 42 -1.88 -0.93 -11.41
CA ASP A 42 -2.32 -0.72 -10.04
C ASP A 42 -1.13 -0.64 -9.05
N TYR A 43 -1.48 -0.53 -7.77
CA TYR A 43 -0.55 -0.55 -6.65
C TYR A 43 -0.89 -1.75 -5.78
N ASP A 44 -0.08 -2.80 -5.87
CA ASP A 44 -0.12 -3.93 -4.95
C ASP A 44 0.66 -3.55 -3.69
N VAL A 45 -0.06 -3.21 -2.62
CA VAL A 45 0.53 -2.76 -1.34
C VAL A 45 0.35 -3.83 -0.29
N VAL A 46 1.44 -4.21 0.38
CA VAL A 46 1.41 -5.14 1.52
C VAL A 46 1.85 -4.42 2.79
N TYR A 47 0.98 -4.39 3.79
CA TYR A 47 1.31 -3.96 5.15
C TYR A 47 1.57 -5.18 6.04
N ILE A 48 2.77 -5.26 6.60
CA ILE A 48 3.13 -6.23 7.64
C ILE A 48 2.69 -5.66 8.98
N VAL A 49 1.83 -6.38 9.69
CA VAL A 49 1.24 -5.91 10.96
C VAL A 49 1.49 -6.91 12.08
N GLU A 50 1.51 -6.44 13.33
CA GLU A 50 1.63 -7.34 14.48
C GLU A 50 0.35 -8.17 14.69
N ILE A 51 -0.83 -7.53 14.59
CA ILE A 51 -2.12 -8.20 14.74
C ILE A 51 -3.05 -7.84 13.59
N THR A 52 -3.60 -8.86 12.90
CA THR A 52 -4.45 -8.68 11.71
C THR A 52 -5.93 -8.50 12.00
N ARG A 53 -6.40 -8.85 13.21
CA ARG A 53 -7.83 -8.84 13.57
C ARG A 53 -8.50 -7.46 13.37
N PRO A 54 -7.93 -6.32 13.82
CA PRO A 54 -8.57 -5.02 13.69
C PRO A 54 -8.94 -4.66 12.24
N TYR A 55 -8.04 -4.92 11.29
CA TYR A 55 -8.24 -4.63 9.86
C TYR A 55 -9.28 -5.52 9.17
N ARG A 56 -9.59 -6.68 9.75
CA ARG A 56 -10.60 -7.61 9.25
C ARG A 56 -11.99 -7.28 9.76
N GLU A 57 -12.07 -6.73 10.97
CA GLU A 57 -13.32 -6.39 11.65
C GLU A 57 -13.78 -4.97 11.32
N ASN A 58 -12.85 -4.01 11.19
CA ASN A 58 -13.14 -2.66 10.71
C ASN A 58 -12.39 -2.41 9.39
N LYS A 59 -13.11 -1.98 8.35
CA LYS A 59 -12.56 -1.68 7.02
C LYS A 59 -12.30 -0.19 6.78
N GLU A 60 -12.59 0.68 7.75
CA GLU A 60 -12.37 2.14 7.62
C GLU A 60 -10.91 2.50 7.36
N TRP A 61 -9.95 1.65 7.71
CA TRP A 61 -8.53 1.88 7.42
C TRP A 61 -8.20 1.92 5.91
N ILE A 62 -9.04 1.32 5.04
CA ILE A 62 -8.84 1.27 3.58
C ILE A 62 -9.97 1.95 2.79
N MET A 63 -11.00 2.48 3.46
CA MET A 63 -12.16 3.10 2.80
C MET A 63 -12.06 4.62 2.70
#